data_AF-A0A2U1M894-F1
#
_entry.id   AF-A0A2U1M894-F1
#
_cell.length_a   1.000
_cell.length_b   1.000
_cell.length_c   1.000
_cell.angle_alpha   90.00
_cell.angle_beta   90.00
_cell.angle_gamma   90.00
#
_symmetry.space_group_name_H-M   'P 1'
#
loop_
_entity.id
_entity.type
_entity.pdbx_description
1 polymer ?
#
loop_
_entity_poly.entity_id
_entity_poly.type
_entity_poly.pdbx_seq_one_letter_code
_entity_poly.pdbx_strand_id
1 'polypeptide(L)' 'MRELHPAVVSRLKQFSAMNKLKKMALQVITESLSEEEIAGLKEMFKAMDTDNSGAITFDELKAGLRKFGST' A
#
# COMPACT_ATOMS: atom_id res chain seq x y z
N MET A 1 -37.65 5.27 1.06
CA MET A 1 -36.25 5.22 0.59
C MET A 1 -35.35 5.51 1.78
N ARG A 2 -34.37 4.65 2.12
CA ARG A 2 -33.39 4.99 3.15
C ARG A 2 -32.42 6.01 2.56
N GLU A 3 -32.46 7.24 3.04
CA GLU A 3 -31.52 8.28 2.63
C GLU A 3 -30.11 7.90 3.07
N LEU A 4 -29.16 7.95 2.15
CA LEU A 4 -27.75 7.79 2.45
C LEU A 4 -27.30 8.96 3.31
N HIS A 5 -26.94 8.67 4.56
CA HIS A 5 -26.51 9.70 5.50
C HIS A 5 -25.33 10.50 4.91
N PRO A 6 -25.38 11.84 4.85
CA PRO A 6 -24.35 12.67 4.21
C PRO A 6 -22.91 12.37 4.67
N ALA A 7 -22.76 11.94 5.93
CA ALA A 7 -21.48 11.51 6.48
C ALA A 7 -20.87 10.28 5.77
N VAL A 8 -21.68 9.35 5.28
CA VAL A 8 -21.21 8.17 4.52
C VAL A 8 -20.67 8.59 3.16
N VAL A 9 -21.38 9.49 2.47
CA VAL A 9 -20.95 10.05 1.18
C VAL A 9 -19.65 10.84 1.33
N SER A 10 -19.53 11.63 2.40
CA SER A 10 -18.32 12.39 2.71
C SER A 10 -17.11 11.47 2.94
N ARG A 11 -17.28 10.41 3.74
CA ARG A 11 -16.22 9.41 3.98
C ARG A 11 -15.81 8.67 2.71
N LEU A 12 -16.76 8.28 1.86
CA LEU A 12 -16.46 7.65 0.57
C LEU A 12 -15.69 8.58 -0.37
N LYS A 13 -16.03 9.87 -0.41
CA LYS A 13 -15.29 10.89 -1.18
C LYS A 13 -13.86 11.07 -0.66
N GLN A 14 -13.68 11.18 0.66
CA GLN A 14 -12.34 11.28 1.27
C GLN A 14 -11.52 10.02 1.03
N PHE A 15 -12.13 8.84 1.17
CA PHE A 15 -11.48 7.56 0.89
C PHE A 15 -11.05 7.45 -0.58
N SER A 16 -11.93 7.82 -1.52
CA SER A 16 -11.61 7.85 -2.96
C SER A 16 -10.47 8.82 -3.28
N ALA A 17 -10.48 10.02 -2.71
CA ALA A 17 -9.42 11.01 -2.89
C ALA A 17 -8.07 10.50 -2.35
N MET A 18 -8.08 9.88 -1.16
CA MET A 18 -6.89 9.28 -0.56
C MET A 18 -6.36 8.11 -1.40
N ASN A 19 -7.24 7.27 -1.95
CA ASN A 19 -6.85 6.18 -2.85
C ASN A 19 -6.24 6.70 -4.14
N LYS A 20 -6.77 7.81 -4.68
CA LYS A 20 -6.21 8.44 -5.88
C LYS A 20 -4.82 9.01 -5.61
N LEU A 21 -4.62 9.70 -4.49
CA LEU A 21 -3.30 10.22 -4.09
C LEU A 21 -2.27 9.10 -3.89
N LYS A 22 -2.65 8.02 -3.20
CA LYS A 22 -1.79 6.83 -3.02
C LYS A 22 -1.40 6.19 -4.36
N LYS A 23 -2.34 6.09 -5.31
CA LYS A 23 -2.07 5.54 -6.65
C LYS A 23 -1.12 6.42 -7.46
N MET A 24 -1.30 7.74 -7.43
CA MET A 24 -0.40 8.68 -8.11
C MET A 24 1.02 8.61 -7.54
N ALA A 25 1.17 8.55 -6.21
CA ALA A 25 2.48 8.39 -5.57
C ALA A 25 3.15 7.08 -6.00
N LEU A 26 2.41 5.98 -6.07
CA LEU A 26 2.93 4.69 -6.54
C LEU A 26 3.36 4.74 -8.01
N GLN A 27 2.59 5.41 -8.88
CA GLN A 27 2.96 5.60 -10.29
C GLN A 27 4.24 6.42 -10.44
N VAL A 28 4.37 7.53 -9.70
CA VAL A 28 5.59 8.36 -9.71
C VAL A 28 6.80 7.55 -9.24
N ILE A 29 6.65 6.74 -8.18
CA ILE A 29 7.72 5.85 -7.71
C ILE A 29 8.07 4.81 -8.79
N THR A 30 7.08 4.25 -9.48
CA THR A 30 7.31 3.27 -10.56
C THR A 30 8.04 3.88 -11.76
N GLU A 31 7.79 5.16 -12.07
CA GLU A 31 8.44 5.89 -13.17
C GLU A 31 9.82 6.46 -12.80
N SER A 32 10.14 6.58 -11.52
CA SER A 32 11.40 7.18 -11.03
C SER A 32 12.41 6.17 -10.49
N LEU A 33 12.02 4.91 -10.26
CA LEU A 33 12.93 3.84 -9.86
C LEU A 33 13.52 3.13 -11.10
N SER A 34 14.82 2.85 -11.04
CA SER A 34 15.50 1.98 -12.02
C SER A 34 15.00 0.53 -11.93
N GLU A 35 15.18 -0.27 -12.99
CA GLU A 35 14.76 -1.69 -13.00
C GLU A 35 15.38 -2.50 -11.84
N GLU A 36 16.60 -2.14 -11.43
CA GLU A 36 17.33 -2.74 -10.32
C GLU A 36 16.70 -2.41 -8.97
N GLU A 37 16.30 -1.16 -8.76
CA GLU A 37 15.58 -0.74 -7.55
C GLU A 37 14.18 -1.36 -7.47
N ILE A 38 13.49 -1.48 -8.62
CA ILE A 38 12.20 -2.16 -8.71
C ILE A 38 12.34 -3.64 -8.39
N ALA A 39 13.39 -4.31 -8.87
CA ALA A 39 13.67 -5.71 -8.56
C ALA A 39 13.90 -5.91 -7.06
N GLY A 40 14.76 -5.07 -6.45
CA GLY A 40 14.99 -5.10 -5.01
C GLY A 40 13.73 -4.85 -4.18
N LEU A 41 12.90 -3.87 -4.59
CA LEU A 41 11.63 -3.58 -3.91
C LEU A 41 10.62 -4.74 -4.04
N LYS A 42 10.57 -5.40 -5.21
CA LYS A 42 9.72 -6.58 -5.44
C LYS A 42 10.17 -7.78 -4.61
N GLU A 43 11.47 -8.04 -4.52
CA GLU A 43 12.01 -9.10 -3.69
C GLU A 43 11.72 -8.85 -2.21
N MET A 44 11.92 -7.62 -1.75
CA MET A 44 11.60 -7.21 -0.39
C MET A 44 10.10 -7.32 -0.10
N PHE A 45 9.23 -6.95 -1.06
CA PHE A 45 7.79 -7.11 -0.94
C PHE A 45 7.39 -8.58 -0.82
N LYS A 46 7.90 -9.45 -1.71
CA LYS A 46 7.68 -10.90 -1.64
C LYS A 46 8.17 -11.52 -0.34
N ALA A 47 9.26 -11.03 0.21
CA ALA A 47 9.79 -11.53 1.48
C ALA A 47 8.92 -11.13 2.68
N MET A 48 8.12 -10.06 2.57
CA MET A 48 7.17 -9.62 3.59
C MET A 48 5.76 -10.20 3.42
N ASP A 49 5.30 -10.37 2.18
CA ASP A 49 4.00 -10.98 1.82
C ASP A 49 4.05 -12.50 2.00
N THR A 50 4.08 -12.95 3.25
CA THR A 50 4.31 -14.36 3.61
C THR A 50 3.17 -15.28 3.18
N ASP A 51 1.96 -14.74 3.04
CA ASP A 51 0.79 -15.48 2.56
C ASP A 51 0.63 -15.44 1.03
N ASN A 52 1.48 -14.70 0.32
CA ASN A 52 1.42 -14.46 -1.13
C ASN A 52 0.06 -13.90 -1.59
N SER A 53 -0.62 -13.12 -0.76
CA SER A 53 -1.88 -12.46 -1.11
C SER A 53 -1.69 -11.33 -2.12
N GLY A 54 -0.46 -10.87 -2.33
CA GLY A 54 -0.13 -9.71 -3.13
C GLY A 54 -0.34 -8.39 -2.38
N ALA A 55 -0.57 -8.43 -1.06
CA ALA A 55 -0.78 -7.26 -0.22
C ALA A 55 -0.15 -7.48 1.17
N ILE A 56 0.75 -6.58 1.60
CA ILE A 56 1.35 -6.67 2.93
C ILE A 56 0.32 -6.19 3.98
N THR A 57 -0.10 -7.10 4.86
CA THR A 57 -0.93 -6.76 6.01
C THR A 57 -0.14 -6.03 7.10
N PHE A 58 -0.82 -5.40 8.05
CA PHE A 58 -0.13 -4.69 9.15
C PHE A 58 0.76 -5.63 9.99
N ASP A 59 0.30 -6.87 10.22
CA ASP A 59 1.04 -7.86 10.98
C ASP A 59 2.27 -8.37 10.23
N GLU A 60 2.15 -8.59 8.91
CA GLU A 60 3.27 -8.91 8.03
C GLU A 60 4.28 -7.77 7.92
N LEU A 61 3.81 -6.52 7.84
CA LEU A 61 4.67 -5.35 7.87
C LEU A 61 5.42 -5.26 9.21
N LYS A 62 4.73 -5.47 10.33
CA LYS A 62 5.34 -5.44 11.67
C LYS A 62 6.36 -6.57 11.86
N ALA A 63 6.07 -7.76 11.34
CA ALA A 63 6.99 -8.89 11.36
C ALA A 63 8.19 -8.64 10.43
N GLY A 64 7.95 -8.11 9.23
CA GLY A 64 8.96 -7.73 8.25
C GLY A 64 9.90 -6.66 8.79
N LEU A 65 9.38 -5.59 9.38
CA LEU A 65 10.18 -4.53 9.99
C LEU A 65 11.03 -5.03 11.17
N ARG A 66 10.60 -6.04 11.92
CA ARG A 66 11.44 -6.69 12.94
C ARG A 66 12.57 -7.54 12.36
N LYS A 67 12.40 -8.02 11.13
CA LYS A 67 13.31 -8.95 10.44
C LYS A 67 14.32 -8.22 9.55
N PHE A 68 13.90 -7.11 8.96
CA PHE A 68 14.67 -6.27 8.04
C PHE A 68 15.09 -4.92 8.63
N GLY A 69 14.41 -4.45 9.68
CA GLY A 69 14.85 -3.30 10.46
C GLY A 69 15.97 -3.73 11.39
N SER A 70 17.17 -3.23 11.12
CA SER A 70 18.26 -3.21 12.11
C SER A 70 17.73 -2.62 13.43
N THR A 71 18.15 -3.22 14.53
CA THR A 71 17.87 -2.88 15.94
C THR A 71 17.69 -1.40 16.24
#